data_AF-A0A3D0ZPW4-F1
#
_entry.id   AF-A0A3D0ZPW4-F1
#
_cell.length_a   1.000
_cell.length_b   1.000
_cell.length_c   1.000
_cell.angle_alpha   90.00
_cell.angle_beta   90.00
_cell.angle_gamma   90.00
#
_symmetry.space_group_name_H-M   'P 1'
#
loop_
_entity.id
_entity.type
_entity.pdbx_description
1 polymer ?
#
loop_
_entity_poly.entity_id
_entity_poly.type
_entity_poly.pdbx_seq_one_letter_code
_entity_poly.pdbx_strand_id
1 'polypeptide(L)'
;MADKNVHDQILEDAIDIAAQEGRAPEASDFMTASVINAKHMSVEERRLLQIDLQAAELGTSSEGFSSGLDFDEESFYEEEPDLFGETCLHCGFDKNYCNCPDEEESPVKLFFISTGCPNNPNWYEYDPCVLESEVEETKKRFVQSHEEQCGCGAEIVVSVDER
;
A
#
# COMPACT_ATOMS: atom_id res chain seq x y z
N MET A 1 -19.12 4.40 34.47
CA MET A 1 -18.54 5.39 33.55
C MET A 1 -18.49 4.69 32.23
N ALA A 2 -19.31 5.11 31.27
CA ALA A 2 -19.27 4.53 29.93
C ALA A 2 -17.92 4.93 29.32
N ASP A 3 -17.13 3.98 28.85
CA ASP A 3 -15.97 4.28 28.00
C ASP A 3 -16.52 5.07 26.81
N LYS A 4 -16.25 6.38 26.81
CA LYS A 4 -16.56 7.22 25.66
C LYS A 4 -15.69 6.74 24.51
N ASN A 5 -16.28 6.60 23.33
CA ASN A 5 -15.54 6.28 22.13
C ASN A 5 -14.48 7.38 21.90
N VAL A 6 -13.25 6.97 21.59
CA VAL A 6 -12.13 7.91 21.35
C VAL A 6 -12.47 8.92 20.25
N HIS A 7 -13.25 8.52 19.25
CA HIS A 7 -13.70 9.40 18.17
C HIS A 7 -14.68 10.46 18.67
N ASP A 8 -15.60 10.12 19.56
CA ASP A 8 -16.52 11.10 20.15
C ASP A 8 -15.74 12.13 20.99
N GLN A 9 -14.70 11.70 21.70
CA GLN A 9 -13.84 12.60 22.46
C GLN A 9 -13.04 13.54 21.55
N ILE A 10 -12.54 13.05 20.41
CA ILE A 10 -11.85 13.88 19.41
C ILE A 10 -12.78 14.94 18.82
N LEU A 11 -14.05 14.58 18.54
CA LEU A 11 -15.05 15.52 18.04
C LEU A 11 -15.35 16.61 19.08
N GLU A 12 -15.60 16.24 20.33
CA GLU A 12 -15.82 17.19 21.43
C GLU A 12 -14.62 18.14 21.59
N ASP A 13 -13.40 17.59 21.66
CA ASP A 13 -12.18 18.36 21.86
C ASP A 13 -11.89 19.32 20.68
N ALA A 14 -12.13 18.89 19.43
CA ALA A 14 -11.95 19.75 18.25
C ALA A 14 -12.94 20.93 18.24
N ILE A 15 -14.19 20.69 18.66
CA ILE A 15 -15.19 21.76 18.81
C ILE A 15 -14.75 22.73 19.90
N ASP A 16 -14.26 22.24 21.03
CA ASP A 16 -13.81 23.08 22.14
C ASP A 16 -12.59 23.93 21.76
N ILE A 17 -11.63 23.37 21.00
CA ILE A 17 -10.48 24.11 20.46
C ILE A 17 -10.95 25.24 19.55
N ALA A 18 -11.83 24.94 18.59
CA ALA A 18 -12.34 25.95 17.66
C ALA A 18 -13.19 27.02 18.37
N ALA A 19 -13.97 26.62 19.37
CA ALA A 19 -14.80 27.51 20.17
C ALA A 19 -13.97 28.49 21.02
N GLN A 20 -12.80 28.09 21.49
CA GLN A 20 -11.87 29.00 22.20
C GLN A 20 -11.40 30.15 21.30
N GLU A 21 -11.29 29.90 20.00
CA GLU A 21 -10.93 30.90 18.99
C GLU A 21 -12.15 31.61 18.38
N GLY A 22 -13.36 31.25 18.83
CA GLY A 22 -14.61 31.84 18.35
C GLY A 22 -14.93 31.54 16.89
N ARG A 23 -14.39 30.44 16.35
CA ARG A 23 -14.56 30.00 14.96
C ARG A 23 -15.20 28.62 14.87
N ALA A 24 -15.54 28.22 13.64
CA ALA A 24 -15.97 26.86 13.35
C ALA A 24 -14.77 25.91 13.33
N PRO A 25 -14.97 24.62 13.65
CA PRO A 25 -13.90 23.64 13.63
C PRO A 25 -13.39 23.39 12.21
N GLU A 26 -12.07 23.40 12.08
CA GLU A 26 -11.32 23.19 10.84
C GLU A 26 -10.48 21.91 10.94
N ALA A 27 -9.95 21.43 9.82
CA ALA A 27 -9.17 20.18 9.75
C ALA A 27 -7.99 20.15 10.74
N SER A 28 -7.36 21.31 10.99
CA SER A 28 -6.26 21.47 11.95
C SER A 28 -6.68 21.20 13.41
N ASP A 29 -7.92 21.51 13.78
CA ASP A 29 -8.44 21.25 15.13
C ASP A 29 -8.65 19.77 15.35
N PHE A 30 -9.18 19.06 14.35
CA PHE A 30 -9.34 17.62 14.39
C PHE A 30 -7.99 16.90 14.46
N MET A 31 -6.98 17.35 13.72
CA MET A 31 -5.62 16.81 13.86
C MET A 31 -5.06 17.05 15.26
N THR A 32 -5.24 18.25 15.81
CA THR A 32 -4.76 18.59 17.17
C THR A 32 -5.45 17.74 18.23
N ALA A 33 -6.78 17.60 18.16
CA ALA A 33 -7.57 16.75 19.04
C ALA A 33 -7.18 15.26 18.92
N SER A 34 -6.87 14.80 17.70
CA SER A 34 -6.37 13.45 17.44
C SER A 34 -5.02 13.19 18.10
N VAL A 35 -4.09 14.15 18.06
CA VAL A 35 -2.79 14.07 18.74
C VAL A 35 -2.95 14.02 20.26
N ILE A 36 -3.85 14.83 20.83
CA ILE A 36 -4.14 14.83 22.27
C ILE A 36 -4.66 13.47 22.72
N ASN A 37 -5.55 12.87 21.93
CA ASN A 37 -6.20 11.59 22.24
C ASN A 37 -5.42 10.36 21.77
N ALA A 38 -4.23 10.51 21.18
CA ALA A 38 -3.47 9.42 20.57
C ALA A 38 -3.21 8.24 21.52
N LYS A 39 -3.07 8.48 22.84
CA LYS A 39 -2.87 7.41 23.84
C LYS A 39 -4.06 6.48 24.03
N HIS A 40 -5.26 6.94 23.66
CA HIS A 40 -6.51 6.20 23.78
C HIS A 40 -6.91 5.51 22.47
N MET A 41 -6.18 5.79 21.38
CA MET A 41 -6.35 5.13 20.09
C MET A 41 -5.68 3.75 20.06
N SER A 42 -6.16 2.88 19.18
CA SER A 42 -5.51 1.61 18.87
C SER A 42 -4.10 1.81 18.29
N VAL A 43 -3.32 0.73 18.21
CA VAL A 43 -1.98 0.76 17.60
C VAL A 43 -2.05 1.15 16.12
N GLU A 44 -3.08 0.67 15.43
CA GLU A 44 -3.28 0.93 14.00
C GLU A 44 -3.67 2.38 13.74
N GLU A 45 -4.64 2.92 14.48
CA GLU A 45 -5.06 4.33 14.36
C GLU A 45 -3.91 5.29 14.69
N ARG A 46 -3.09 4.98 15.70
CA ARG A 46 -1.89 5.78 15.99
C ARG A 46 -0.89 5.77 14.85
N ARG A 47 -0.74 4.64 14.15
CA ARG A 47 0.14 4.53 12.99
C ARG A 47 -0.38 5.40 11.85
N LEU A 48 -1.68 5.35 11.57
CA LEU A 48 -2.33 6.21 10.57
C LEU A 48 -2.16 7.69 10.91
N LEU A 49 -2.41 8.08 12.17
CA LEU A 49 -2.19 9.46 12.61
C LEU A 49 -0.73 9.92 12.41
N GLN A 50 0.26 9.05 12.63
CA GLN A 50 1.67 9.39 12.38
C GLN A 50 1.95 9.62 10.90
N ILE A 51 1.33 8.84 10.02
CA ILE A 51 1.43 9.00 8.57
C ILE A 51 0.81 10.34 8.15
N ASP A 52 -0.37 10.66 8.66
CA ASP A 52 -1.06 11.93 8.38
C ASP A 52 -0.22 13.14 8.84
N LEU A 53 0.38 13.05 10.02
CA LEU A 53 1.28 14.11 10.53
C LEU A 53 2.53 14.26 9.66
N GLN A 54 3.14 13.15 9.23
CA GLN A 54 4.31 13.18 8.36
C GLN A 54 3.97 13.76 6.98
N ALA A 55 2.81 13.43 6.42
CA ALA A 55 2.34 13.99 5.17
C ALA A 55 2.09 15.50 5.29
N ALA A 56 1.44 15.93 6.39
CA ALA A 56 1.23 17.34 6.69
C ALA A 56 2.56 18.13 6.83
N GLU A 57 3.60 17.55 7.43
CA GLU A 57 4.93 18.16 7.52
C GLU A 57 5.58 18.35 6.14
N LEU A 58 5.36 17.41 5.22
CA LEU A 58 5.90 17.45 3.85
C LEU A 58 5.04 18.30 2.90
N GLY A 59 3.88 18.76 3.34
CA GLY A 59 2.92 19.46 2.49
C GLY A 59 2.29 18.55 1.42
N THR A 60 2.29 17.25 1.65
CA THR A 60 1.74 16.22 0.76
C THR A 60 0.45 15.63 1.36
N SER A 61 -0.39 14.99 0.52
CA SER A 61 -1.55 14.25 1.03
C SER A 61 -1.11 12.89 1.60
N SER A 62 -1.82 12.39 2.61
CA SER A 62 -1.68 11.01 3.10
C SER A 62 -2.55 10.02 2.31
N GLU A 63 -3.45 10.51 1.44
CA GLU A 63 -4.18 9.74 0.44
C GLU A 63 -3.17 9.19 -0.57
N GLY A 64 -2.64 8.00 -0.30
CA GLY A 64 -1.53 7.41 -1.05
C GLY A 64 -0.57 6.58 -0.19
N PHE A 65 -0.65 6.67 1.13
CA PHE A 65 0.09 5.78 2.04
C PHE A 65 -0.60 4.40 2.18
N SER A 66 -1.04 3.82 1.07
CA SER A 66 -1.41 2.41 1.01
C SER A 66 -0.21 1.64 0.46
N SER A 67 0.27 0.72 1.27
CA SER A 67 1.26 -0.33 0.98
C SER A 67 1.67 -0.49 -0.50
N GLY A 68 2.91 -0.12 -0.81
CA GLY A 68 3.79 -0.96 -1.63
C GLY A 68 3.43 -1.21 -3.09
N LEU A 69 2.74 -0.30 -3.77
CA LEU A 69 2.76 -0.25 -5.22
C LEU A 69 3.05 1.20 -5.61
N ASP A 70 4.14 1.41 -6.35
CA ASP A 70 4.43 2.64 -7.07
C ASP A 70 3.30 2.88 -8.09
N PHE A 71 2.16 3.36 -7.61
CA PHE A 71 1.06 3.80 -8.46
C PHE A 71 1.35 5.26 -8.84
N ASP A 72 2.09 5.40 -9.93
CA ASP A 72 2.34 6.69 -10.56
C ASP A 72 1.06 7.17 -11.25
N GLU A 73 0.31 8.03 -10.56
CA GLU A 73 -0.92 8.66 -11.05
C GLU A 73 -0.69 9.45 -12.35
N GLU A 74 0.54 9.90 -12.65
CA GLU A 74 0.84 10.59 -13.91
C GLU A 74 0.84 9.63 -15.13
N SER A 75 1.06 8.33 -14.93
CA SER A 75 1.06 7.36 -16.04
C SER A 75 -0.35 6.93 -16.50
N PHE A 76 -1.38 7.17 -15.68
CA PHE A 76 -2.77 6.84 -16.02
C PHE A 76 -3.42 7.85 -16.99
N TYR A 77 -2.80 9.02 -17.18
CA TYR A 77 -3.25 10.05 -18.11
C TYR A 77 -2.37 10.16 -19.36
N GLU A 78 -1.65 9.10 -19.74
CA GLU A 78 -1.21 8.99 -21.13
C GLU A 78 -2.47 8.79 -22.00
N GLU A 79 -2.91 9.88 -22.64
CA GLU A 79 -4.00 9.89 -23.61
C GLU A 79 -3.64 8.91 -24.73
N GLU A 80 -4.12 7.66 -24.62
CA GLU A 80 -3.89 6.63 -25.63
C GLU A 80 -4.34 7.19 -26.99
N PRO A 81 -3.54 7.01 -28.07
CA PRO A 81 -3.87 7.58 -29.35
C PRO A 81 -5.23 7.04 -29.81
N ASP A 82 -6.20 7.93 -30.05
CA ASP A 82 -7.55 7.57 -30.48
C ASP A 82 -7.51 6.57 -31.65
N LEU A 83 -7.83 5.29 -31.40
CA LEU A 83 -7.89 4.23 -32.41
C LEU A 83 -9.23 4.30 -33.16
N PHE A 84 -9.51 5.44 -33.81
CA PHE A 84 -10.73 5.64 -34.58
C PHE A 84 -10.90 4.55 -35.66
N GLY A 85 -11.99 3.79 -35.56
CA GLY A 85 -12.44 2.85 -36.61
C GLY A 85 -12.03 1.39 -36.42
N GLU A 86 -11.35 1.04 -35.32
CA GLU A 86 -11.11 -0.36 -34.99
C GLU A 86 -12.25 -0.92 -34.14
N THR A 87 -12.81 -2.05 -34.58
CA THR A 87 -13.86 -2.77 -33.84
C THR A 87 -13.26 -4.02 -33.19
N CYS A 88 -13.68 -4.31 -31.97
CA CYS A 88 -13.30 -5.52 -31.26
C CYS A 88 -13.78 -6.74 -32.05
N LEU A 89 -12.87 -7.69 -32.30
CA LEU A 89 -13.17 -8.92 -33.06
C LEU A 89 -14.14 -9.85 -32.31
N HIS A 90 -14.29 -9.69 -31.00
CA HIS A 90 -15.16 -10.53 -30.16
C HIS A 90 -16.58 -9.99 -30.03
N CYS A 91 -16.76 -8.67 -29.87
CA CYS A 91 -18.08 -8.07 -29.67
C CYS A 91 -18.53 -7.11 -30.76
N GLY A 92 -17.66 -6.76 -31.72
CA GLY A 92 -17.95 -5.84 -32.82
C GLY A 92 -18.16 -4.38 -32.40
N PHE A 93 -18.01 -4.05 -31.11
CA PHE A 93 -18.02 -2.67 -30.62
C PHE A 93 -16.71 -1.97 -30.94
N ASP A 94 -16.77 -0.65 -31.05
CA ASP A 94 -15.59 0.21 -31.16
C ASP A 94 -14.65 -0.06 -29.98
N LYS A 95 -13.34 -0.23 -30.26
CA LYS A 95 -12.34 -0.62 -29.27
C LYS A 95 -12.29 0.35 -28.08
N ASN A 96 -12.55 1.65 -28.30
CA ASN A 96 -12.56 2.65 -27.23
C ASN A 96 -13.67 2.43 -26.19
N TYR A 97 -14.67 1.60 -26.51
CA TYR A 97 -15.82 1.31 -25.64
C TYR A 97 -16.01 -0.19 -25.39
N CYS A 98 -14.99 -0.99 -25.71
CA CYS A 98 -15.05 -2.44 -25.58
C CYS A 98 -14.67 -2.84 -24.14
N ASN A 99 -15.63 -3.44 -23.43
CA ASN A 99 -15.41 -4.08 -22.12
C ASN A 99 -15.25 -5.62 -22.26
N CYS A 100 -14.87 -6.13 -23.43
CA CYS A 100 -14.47 -7.54 -23.48
C CYS A 100 -13.26 -7.68 -22.57
N PRO A 101 -13.21 -8.72 -21.72
CA PRO A 101 -11.99 -9.00 -20.99
C PRO A 101 -10.88 -9.17 -22.01
N ASP A 102 -9.89 -8.29 -21.98
CA ASP A 102 -8.65 -8.56 -22.68
C ASP A 102 -8.17 -9.92 -22.16
N GLU A 103 -7.83 -10.83 -23.08
CA GLU A 103 -7.08 -12.04 -22.74
C GLU A 103 -5.65 -11.64 -22.34
N GLU A 104 -5.49 -10.73 -21.38
CA GLU A 104 -4.33 -10.76 -20.50
C GLU A 104 -4.59 -11.92 -19.54
N GLU A 105 -4.03 -13.07 -19.90
CA GLU A 105 -3.87 -14.21 -18.99
C GLU A 105 -3.30 -13.68 -17.67
N SER A 106 -4.18 -13.47 -16.70
CA SER A 106 -3.77 -13.26 -15.32
C SER A 106 -2.88 -14.45 -14.98
N PRO A 107 -1.65 -14.24 -14.47
CA PRO A 107 -0.74 -15.35 -14.24
C PRO A 107 -1.44 -16.36 -13.34
N VAL A 108 -1.70 -17.55 -13.91
CA VAL A 108 -2.52 -18.63 -13.33
C VAL A 108 -1.94 -19.12 -12.00
N LYS A 109 -0.68 -18.79 -11.71
CA LYS A 109 0.02 -19.13 -10.46
C LYS A 109 0.89 -17.97 -10.02
N LEU A 110 0.75 -17.57 -8.76
CA LEU A 110 1.63 -16.61 -8.10
C LEU A 110 2.54 -17.35 -7.13
N PHE A 111 3.84 -17.08 -7.19
CA PHE A 111 4.82 -17.67 -6.29
C PHE A 111 5.21 -16.65 -5.24
N PHE A 112 5.15 -17.05 -3.97
CA PHE A 112 5.72 -16.30 -2.86
C PHE A 112 7.06 -16.94 -2.51
N ILE A 113 8.12 -16.15 -2.51
CA ILE A 113 9.47 -16.61 -2.16
C ILE A 113 9.88 -15.89 -0.89
N SER A 114 10.21 -16.65 0.15
CA SER A 114 10.73 -16.13 1.41
C SER A 114 12.08 -16.74 1.72
N THR A 115 12.90 -16.03 2.49
CA THR A 115 14.20 -16.51 2.94
C THR A 115 14.44 -16.26 4.40
N GLY A 116 15.23 -17.14 5.01
CA GLY A 116 15.72 -17.00 6.37
C GLY A 116 17.21 -17.33 6.46
N CYS A 117 17.87 -16.75 7.44
CA CYS A 117 19.24 -17.13 7.79
C CYS A 117 19.25 -17.92 9.11
N PRO A 118 19.77 -19.16 9.12
CA PRO A 118 19.87 -19.94 10.37
C PRO A 118 20.86 -19.32 11.37
N ASN A 119 21.83 -18.55 10.89
CA ASN A 119 22.84 -17.88 11.73
C ASN A 119 22.44 -16.45 12.13
N ASN A 120 21.44 -15.87 11.48
CA ASN A 120 20.94 -14.53 11.76
C ASN A 120 19.40 -14.50 11.66
N PRO A 121 18.70 -14.72 12.78
CA PRO A 121 17.22 -14.79 12.78
C PRO A 121 16.53 -13.47 12.42
N ASN A 122 17.27 -12.35 12.34
CA ASN A 122 16.74 -11.06 11.92
C ASN A 122 16.86 -10.81 10.41
N TRP A 123 17.55 -11.69 9.68
CA TRP A 123 17.72 -11.57 8.23
C TRP A 123 16.64 -12.38 7.50
N TYR A 124 15.87 -11.68 6.68
CA TYR A 124 14.74 -12.22 5.92
C TYR A 124 14.49 -11.34 4.69
N GLU A 125 14.30 -11.97 3.54
CA GLU A 125 13.80 -11.33 2.32
C GLU A 125 12.55 -12.06 1.83
N TYR A 126 11.59 -11.31 1.29
CA TYR A 126 10.32 -11.83 0.82
C TYR A 126 9.81 -11.10 -0.40
N ASP A 127 9.36 -11.88 -1.37
CA ASP A 127 8.81 -11.41 -2.63
C ASP A 127 7.43 -12.07 -2.85
N PRO A 128 6.33 -11.30 -2.74
CA PRO A 128 4.99 -11.85 -2.75
C PRO A 128 4.37 -12.12 -4.13
N CYS A 129 5.03 -11.79 -5.24
CA CYS A 129 4.39 -11.85 -6.56
C CYS A 129 5.38 -12.29 -7.65
N VAL A 130 6.05 -13.43 -7.47
CA VAL A 130 7.05 -13.91 -8.43
C VAL A 130 6.37 -14.74 -9.51
N LEU A 131 6.63 -14.41 -10.78
CA LEU A 131 6.19 -15.20 -11.92
C LEU A 131 6.97 -16.52 -11.98
N GLU A 132 6.36 -17.59 -12.50
CA GLU A 132 7.03 -18.91 -12.61
C GLU A 132 8.39 -18.82 -13.32
N SER A 133 8.47 -17.99 -14.37
CA SER A 133 9.69 -17.74 -15.14
C SER A 133 10.80 -17.06 -14.34
N GLU A 134 10.46 -16.34 -13.27
CA GLU A 134 11.36 -15.51 -12.49
C GLU A 134 11.78 -16.19 -11.16
N VAL A 135 11.14 -17.29 -10.78
CA VAL A 135 11.40 -18.00 -9.51
C VAL A 135 12.88 -18.33 -9.32
N GLU A 136 13.55 -18.85 -10.36
CA GLU A 136 14.97 -19.22 -10.29
C GLU A 136 15.90 -18.01 -10.24
N GLU A 137 15.50 -16.89 -10.87
CA GLU A 137 16.25 -15.64 -10.80
C GLU A 137 16.13 -15.01 -9.42
N THR A 138 14.92 -14.94 -8.87
CA THR A 138 14.65 -14.42 -7.53
C THR A 138 15.36 -15.24 -6.45
N LYS A 139 15.40 -16.56 -6.57
CA LYS A 139 16.21 -17.42 -5.68
C LYS A 139 17.69 -17.05 -5.70
N LYS A 140 18.27 -16.87 -6.90
CA LYS A 140 19.70 -16.50 -7.04
C LYS A 140 19.98 -15.13 -6.45
N ARG A 141 19.12 -14.15 -6.71
CA ARG A 141 19.21 -12.80 -6.13
C ARG A 141 19.26 -12.86 -4.60
N PHE A 142 18.37 -13.63 -3.98
CA PHE A 142 18.32 -13.78 -2.53
C PHE A 142 19.55 -14.49 -1.95
N VAL A 143 20.04 -15.54 -2.61
CA VAL A 143 21.28 -16.22 -2.19
C VAL A 143 22.48 -15.27 -2.29
N GLN A 144 22.60 -14.53 -3.39
CA GLN A 144 23.69 -13.59 -3.59
C GLN A 144 23.65 -12.45 -2.56
N SER A 145 22.49 -11.83 -2.37
CA SER A 145 22.28 -10.78 -1.35
C SER A 145 22.67 -11.27 0.04
N HIS A 146 22.29 -12.50 0.39
CA HIS A 146 22.64 -13.10 1.67
C HIS A 146 24.13 -13.42 1.81
N GLU A 147 24.76 -13.97 0.77
CA GLU A 147 26.19 -14.29 0.78
C GLU A 147 27.04 -13.02 0.95
N GLU A 148 26.63 -11.92 0.31
CA GLU A 148 27.28 -10.61 0.45
C GLU A 148 27.13 -10.01 1.86
N GLN A 149 26.00 -10.25 2.54
CA GLN A 149 25.71 -9.67 3.86
C GLN A 149 26.19 -10.52 5.04
N CYS A 150 25.95 -11.83 4.99
CA CYS A 150 26.16 -12.76 6.10
C CYS A 150 27.25 -13.80 5.82
N GLY A 151 27.62 -14.02 4.55
CA GLY A 151 28.69 -14.97 4.18
C GLY A 151 28.35 -16.45 4.41
N CYS A 152 27.09 -16.79 4.66
CA CYS A 152 26.61 -18.17 4.78
C CYS A 152 25.47 -18.46 3.80
N GLY A 153 25.02 -19.72 3.72
CA GLY A 153 23.89 -20.08 2.85
C GLY A 153 22.55 -19.58 3.41
N ALA A 154 21.70 -19.04 2.54
CA ALA A 154 20.30 -18.71 2.85
C ALA A 154 19.42 -19.97 2.76
N GLU A 155 18.42 -20.09 3.63
CA GLU A 155 17.35 -21.06 3.47
C GLU A 155 16.20 -20.40 2.71
N ILE A 156 15.85 -20.94 1.55
CA ILE A 156 14.78 -20.41 0.70
C ILE A 156 13.54 -21.30 0.80
N VAL A 157 12.40 -20.67 1.05
CA VAL A 157 11.09 -21.31 1.04
C VAL A 157 10.25 -20.70 -0.07
N VAL A 158 9.76 -21.56 -0.97
CA VAL A 158 8.85 -21.17 -2.05
C VAL A 158 7.47 -21.76 -1.77
N SER A 159 6.46 -20.89 -1.75
CA SER A 159 5.05 -21.26 -1.67
C SER A 159 4.31 -20.77 -2.90
N VAL A 160 3.27 -21.49 -3.32
CA VAL A 160 2.50 -21.18 -4.53
C VAL A 160 1.04 -20.94 -4.14
N ASP A 161 0.45 -19.84 -4.60
CA ASP A 161 -1.01 -19.69 -4.67
C ASP A 161 -1.47 -20.13 -6.06
N GLU A 162 -2.33 -21.15 -6.11
CA GLU A 162 -3.11 -21.45 -7.30
C GLU A 162 -4.49 -20.81 -7.07
N ARG A 163 -4.81 -19.73 -7.79
CA ARG A 163 -6.12 -19.08 -7.75
C ARG A 163 -7.09 -19.70 -8.75
#